data_AF-A0A7X0A5B6-F1
#
_entry.id   AF-A0A7X0A5B6-F1
#
_cell.length_a   1.000
_cell.length_b   1.000
_cell.length_c   1.000
_cell.angle_alpha   90.00
_cell.angle_beta   90.00
_cell.angle_gamma   90.00
#
_symmetry.space_group_name_H-M   'P 1'
#
loop_
_entity.id
_entity.type
_entity.pdbx_description
1 polymer ?
#
loop_
_entity_poly.entity_id
_entity_poly.type
_entity_poly.pdbx_seq_one_letter_code
_entity_poly.pdbx_strand_id
1 'polypeptide(L)'
;MYDFSLSLYFFDARVPHPLDTFFISLQNKIVLYRRHSETTTELYRKELRQGLEKLKAEQLEAEEKTLVAYKKSYAEAGGNDEDKHSFAMMDAGVLDMQNYFASADERLKTQFSEMAGYFNKSSLVIVYALLENELRKLCGLLKTTLNKRISLGDLEGKDYLQSIFDYFDKVLEIDLQREQHFLSTFKDIQFLRNKIMHNGGEFSIVKNEELDRIIKSSKGLLYLNTNREEGIRILGISSIDFVYEKYDIILSFLQKLIWVVDEKLKYSLLEKRLVYLFRYLTNDLDITIQKVNKVKNGWQTTFLIDTIDFDYLVEYQCKLTVVEGKQTTINILNQIENDKKLERLNQQLLENIDLLTENILAGLFHPEKGVNIQLMFFAKS
;
A
#
# COMPACT_ATOMS: atom_id res chain seq x y z
N MET A 1 6.82 -19.90 -32.57
CA MET A 1 6.31 -18.89 -33.53
C MET A 1 5.37 -18.01 -32.72
N TYR A 2 5.63 -16.71 -32.61
CA TYR A 2 4.84 -15.82 -31.75
C TYR A 2 3.38 -15.78 -32.24
N ASP A 3 2.42 -16.08 -31.37
CA ASP A 3 1.01 -16.18 -31.72
C ASP A 3 0.31 -14.83 -31.60
N PHE A 4 0.37 -14.06 -32.69
CA PHE A 4 -0.20 -12.72 -32.76
C PHE A 4 -1.73 -12.73 -32.55
N SER A 5 -2.42 -13.80 -32.96
CA SER A 5 -3.88 -13.89 -32.82
C SER A 5 -4.32 -13.96 -31.36
N LEU A 6 -3.56 -14.70 -30.55
CA LEU A 6 -3.82 -14.88 -29.14
C LEU A 6 -3.43 -13.62 -28.34
N SER A 7 -2.33 -12.96 -28.75
CA SER A 7 -1.97 -11.64 -28.21
C SER A 7 -3.08 -10.61 -28.46
N LEU A 8 -3.61 -10.53 -29.69
CA LEU A 8 -4.72 -9.65 -30.05
C LEU A 8 -6.00 -9.92 -29.24
N TYR A 9 -6.32 -11.18 -28.98
CA TYR A 9 -7.48 -11.53 -28.16
C TYR A 9 -7.41 -10.90 -26.76
N PHE A 10 -6.24 -10.90 -26.12
CA PHE A 10 -6.08 -10.28 -24.81
C PHE A 10 -5.92 -8.75 -24.86
N PHE A 11 -5.74 -8.17 -26.06
CA PHE A 11 -5.85 -6.72 -26.24
C PHE A 11 -7.30 -6.23 -26.25
N ASP A 12 -8.26 -7.07 -26.64
CA ASP A 12 -9.68 -6.73 -26.54
C ASP A 12 -10.11 -6.69 -25.07
N ALA A 13 -10.41 -5.49 -24.59
CA ALA A 13 -10.71 -5.27 -23.19
C ALA A 13 -11.94 -6.09 -22.74
N ARG A 14 -11.74 -6.95 -21.75
CA ARG A 14 -12.84 -7.54 -20.95
C ARG A 14 -13.82 -6.43 -20.57
N VAL A 15 -15.13 -6.69 -20.64
CA VAL A 15 -16.13 -5.83 -20.01
C VAL A 15 -16.22 -6.20 -18.52
N PRO A 16 -15.57 -5.46 -17.60
CA PRO A 16 -15.51 -5.87 -16.21
C PRO A 16 -16.85 -5.65 -15.51
N HIS A 17 -17.14 -6.49 -14.53
CA HIS A 17 -18.26 -6.25 -13.62
C HIS A 17 -18.01 -4.95 -12.82
N PRO A 18 -19.03 -4.13 -12.49
CA PRO A 18 -18.82 -2.88 -11.75
C PRO A 18 -18.04 -3.03 -10.44
N LEU A 19 -18.27 -4.13 -9.70
CA LEU A 19 -17.49 -4.44 -8.50
C LEU A 19 -16.04 -4.80 -8.79
N ASP A 20 -15.77 -5.53 -9.89
CA ASP A 20 -14.40 -5.83 -10.31
C ASP A 20 -13.64 -4.53 -10.62
N THR A 21 -14.25 -3.65 -11.41
CA THR A 21 -13.69 -2.33 -11.73
C THR A 21 -13.42 -1.52 -10.46
N PHE A 22 -14.36 -1.56 -9.51
CA PHE A 22 -14.20 -0.87 -8.23
C PHE A 22 -12.98 -1.38 -7.45
N PHE A 23 -12.86 -2.68 -7.22
CA PHE A 23 -11.76 -3.24 -6.44
C PHE A 23 -10.40 -3.04 -7.11
N ILE A 24 -10.32 -3.23 -8.43
CA ILE A 24 -9.08 -2.99 -9.20
C ILE A 24 -8.71 -1.51 -9.15
N SER A 25 -9.67 -0.60 -9.39
CA SER A 25 -9.43 0.84 -9.32
C SER A 25 -8.98 1.28 -7.92
N LEU A 26 -9.60 0.76 -6.86
CA LEU A 26 -9.25 1.09 -5.49
C LEU A 26 -7.85 0.60 -5.12
N GLN A 27 -7.53 -0.64 -5.48
CA GLN A 27 -6.18 -1.18 -5.29
C GLN A 27 -5.14 -0.31 -5.99
N ASN A 28 -5.38 0.07 -7.25
CA ASN A 28 -4.47 0.93 -8.02
C ASN A 28 -4.34 2.32 -7.39
N LYS A 29 -5.42 2.92 -6.89
CA LYS A 29 -5.36 4.18 -6.15
C LYS A 29 -4.47 4.05 -4.92
N ILE A 30 -4.64 3.00 -4.12
CA ILE A 30 -3.85 2.79 -2.91
C ILE A 30 -2.35 2.66 -3.25
N VAL A 31 -2.01 1.84 -4.25
CA VAL A 31 -0.62 1.71 -4.72
C VAL A 31 -0.07 3.05 -5.20
N LEU A 32 -0.87 3.83 -5.94
CA LEU A 32 -0.45 5.15 -6.40
C LEU A 32 -0.16 6.11 -5.23
N TYR A 33 -1.04 6.17 -4.23
CA TYR A 33 -0.84 7.01 -3.04
C TYR A 33 0.37 6.57 -2.21
N ARG A 34 0.61 5.26 -2.11
CA ARG A 34 1.81 4.71 -1.49
C ARG A 34 3.07 5.13 -2.25
N ARG A 35 3.12 4.90 -3.56
CA ARG A 35 4.26 5.30 -4.41
C ARG A 35 4.51 6.81 -4.37
N HIS A 36 3.46 7.61 -4.32
CA HIS A 36 3.59 9.07 -4.14
C HIS A 36 4.24 9.42 -2.79
N SER A 37 3.88 8.71 -1.73
CA SER A 37 4.48 8.86 -0.40
C SER A 37 5.94 8.42 -0.35
N GLU A 38 6.28 7.32 -1.04
CA GLU A 38 7.66 6.85 -1.24
C GLU A 38 8.50 7.88 -1.98
N THR A 39 8.05 8.30 -3.17
CA THR A 39 8.78 9.25 -4.01
C THR A 39 9.01 10.58 -3.31
N THR A 40 8.00 11.10 -2.60
CA THR A 40 8.13 12.37 -1.86
C THR A 40 9.10 12.26 -0.69
N THR A 41 9.07 11.14 0.05
CA THR A 41 10.00 10.90 1.16
C THR A 41 11.44 10.75 0.66
N GLU A 42 11.64 10.05 -0.47
CA GLU A 42 12.94 9.92 -1.13
C GLU A 42 13.47 11.28 -1.60
N LEU A 43 12.60 12.14 -2.13
CA LEU A 43 12.96 13.50 -2.51
C LEU A 43 13.48 14.29 -1.31
N TYR A 44 12.78 14.28 -0.18
CA TYR A 44 13.24 14.98 1.04
C TYR A 44 14.57 14.43 1.55
N ARG A 45 14.76 13.10 1.53
CA ARG A 45 16.05 12.49 1.91
C ARG A 45 17.18 12.93 0.98
N LYS A 46 16.91 13.00 -0.33
CA LYS A 46 17.88 13.43 -1.33
C LYS A 46 18.25 14.91 -1.14
N GLU A 47 17.27 15.78 -0.95
CA GLU A 47 17.48 17.21 -0.73
C GLU A 47 18.25 17.48 0.56
N LEU A 48 17.94 16.76 1.65
CA LEU A 48 18.70 16.84 2.89
C LEU A 48 20.16 16.43 2.68
N ARG A 49 20.41 15.30 2.00
CA ARG A 49 21.78 14.84 1.69
C ARG A 49 22.54 15.90 0.89
N GLN A 50 21.92 16.45 -0.16
CA GLN A 50 22.55 17.48 -0.99
C GLN A 50 22.83 18.76 -0.20
N GLY A 51 21.91 19.17 0.67
CA GLY A 51 22.09 20.32 1.55
C GLY A 51 23.25 20.14 2.53
N LEU A 52 23.36 18.95 3.14
CA LEU A 52 24.46 18.61 4.05
C LEU A 52 25.81 18.51 3.34
N GLU A 53 25.84 17.93 2.14
CA GLU A 53 27.07 17.88 1.31
C GLU A 53 27.55 19.29 0.94
N LYS A 54 26.62 20.18 0.56
CA LYS A 54 26.93 21.58 0.27
C LYS A 54 27.44 22.31 1.51
N LEU A 55 26.76 22.18 2.65
CA LEU A 55 27.17 22.81 3.90
C LEU A 55 28.57 22.35 4.33
N LYS A 56 28.87 21.06 4.18
CA LYS A 56 30.20 20.52 4.47
C LYS A 56 31.28 21.08 3.55
N ALA A 57 30.98 21.27 2.26
CA ALA A 57 31.93 21.89 1.33
C ALA A 57 32.21 23.35 1.70
N GLU A 58 31.16 24.11 2.05
CA GLU A 58 31.28 25.49 2.54
C GLU A 58 32.08 25.57 3.84
N GLN A 59 31.89 24.60 4.74
CA GLN A 59 32.66 24.49 5.99
C GLN A 59 34.14 24.29 5.73
N LEU A 60 34.51 23.39 4.82
CA LEU A 60 35.92 23.14 4.47
C LEU A 60 36.59 24.40 3.89
N GLU A 61 35.91 25.11 3.00
CA GLU A 61 36.43 26.35 2.44
C GLU A 61 36.60 27.45 3.51
N ALA A 62 35.65 27.54 4.44
CA ALA A 62 35.73 28.46 5.56
C ALA A 62 36.87 28.09 6.52
N GLU A 63 37.04 26.81 6.85
CA GLU A 63 38.13 26.29 7.68
C GLU A 63 39.50 26.62 7.09
N GLU A 64 39.69 26.48 5.77
CA GLU A 64 40.93 26.85 5.10
C GLU A 64 41.24 28.36 5.23
N LYS A 65 40.24 29.22 5.00
CA LYS A 65 40.39 30.68 5.14
C LYS A 65 40.68 31.09 6.58
N THR A 66 39.94 30.52 7.53
CA THR A 66 40.12 30.76 8.95
C THR A 66 41.48 30.26 9.43
N LEU A 67 41.99 29.13 8.92
CA LEU A 67 43.32 28.62 9.25
C LEU A 67 44.44 29.57 8.78
N VAL A 68 44.28 30.17 7.59
CA VAL A 68 45.23 31.17 7.08
C VAL A 68 45.23 32.42 7.97
N ALA A 69 44.05 32.94 8.32
CA ALA A 69 43.90 34.08 9.23
C ALA A 69 44.50 33.76 10.61
N TYR A 70 44.17 32.59 11.16
CA TYR A 70 44.69 32.10 12.43
C TYR A 70 46.20 32.07 12.49
N LYS A 71 46.85 31.47 11.47
CA LYS A 71 48.33 31.41 11.41
C LYS A 71 48.96 32.79 11.38
N LYS A 72 48.33 33.76 10.70
CA LYS A 72 48.78 35.15 10.65
C LYS A 72 48.65 35.81 12.03
N SER A 73 47.47 35.74 12.64
CA SER A 73 47.20 36.36 13.95
C SER A 73 48.05 35.74 15.07
N TYR A 74 48.31 34.43 15.00
CA TYR A 74 49.19 33.74 15.95
C TYR A 74 50.66 34.19 15.83
N ALA A 75 51.14 34.44 14.61
CA ALA A 75 52.49 34.95 14.39
C ALA A 75 52.67 36.40 14.87
N GLU A 76 51.61 37.21 14.82
CA GLU A 76 51.60 38.61 15.25
C GLU A 76 51.35 38.77 16.77
N ALA A 77 50.86 37.74 17.44
CA ALA A 77 50.55 37.77 18.87
C ALA A 77 51.81 37.68 19.77
N GLY A 78 51.84 38.53 20.80
CA GLY A 78 52.80 38.48 21.91
C GLY A 78 52.23 37.69 23.11
N GLY A 79 53.10 37.28 24.03
CA GLY A 79 52.71 36.51 25.22
C GLY A 79 53.20 35.06 25.19
N ASN A 80 52.71 34.26 26.14
CA ASN A 80 52.97 32.83 26.17
C ASN A 80 52.15 32.10 25.08
N ASP A 81 52.37 30.80 24.91
CA ASP A 81 51.73 30.02 23.84
C ASP A 81 50.19 29.98 23.93
N GLU A 82 49.66 29.87 25.16
CA GLU A 82 48.22 29.85 25.41
C GLU A 82 47.55 31.19 25.09
N ASP A 83 48.20 32.30 25.43
CA ASP A 83 47.73 33.66 25.12
C ASP A 83 47.67 33.89 23.60
N LYS A 84 48.70 33.42 22.88
CA LYS A 84 48.76 33.51 21.40
C LYS A 84 47.67 32.67 20.74
N HIS A 85 47.46 31.45 21.22
CA HIS A 85 46.38 30.59 20.71
C HIS A 85 45.00 31.21 20.96
N SER A 86 44.76 31.72 22.16
CA SER A 86 43.48 32.36 22.51
C SER A 86 43.21 33.59 21.66
N PHE A 87 44.21 34.47 21.51
CA PHE A 87 44.11 35.66 20.67
C PHE A 87 43.86 35.28 19.19
N ALA A 88 44.63 34.35 18.64
CA ALA A 88 44.51 33.94 17.25
C ALA A 88 43.17 33.24 16.96
N MET A 89 42.64 32.44 17.89
CA MET A 89 41.31 31.82 17.73
C MET A 89 40.20 32.87 17.70
N MET A 90 40.30 33.88 18.56
CA MET A 90 39.32 34.97 18.63
C MET A 90 39.40 35.87 17.39
N ASP A 91 40.61 36.29 16.99
CA ASP A 91 40.84 37.20 15.85
C ASP A 91 40.49 36.55 14.50
N ALA A 92 40.81 35.26 14.33
CA ALA A 92 40.44 34.51 13.13
C ALA A 92 38.97 34.06 13.11
N GLY A 93 38.21 34.26 14.19
CA GLY A 93 36.79 33.88 14.28
C GLY A 93 36.55 32.36 14.23
N VAL A 94 37.48 31.55 14.76
CA VAL A 94 37.40 30.08 14.71
C VAL A 94 36.13 29.55 15.37
N LEU A 95 35.83 30.06 16.56
CA LEU A 95 34.66 29.64 17.35
C LEU A 95 33.35 30.06 16.67
N ASP A 96 33.29 31.26 16.10
CA ASP A 96 32.11 31.76 15.41
C ASP A 96 31.79 30.92 14.17
N MET A 97 32.82 30.55 13.40
CA MET A 97 32.69 29.67 12.26
C MET A 97 32.18 28.28 12.67
N GLN A 98 32.78 27.66 13.69
CA GLN A 98 32.35 26.34 14.18
C GLN A 98 30.89 26.37 14.68
N ASN A 99 30.53 27.37 15.48
CA ASN A 99 29.18 27.54 15.99
C ASN A 99 28.17 27.78 14.86
N TYR A 100 28.55 28.56 13.84
CA TYR A 100 27.72 28.80 12.66
C TYR A 100 27.41 27.49 11.93
N PHE A 101 28.42 26.68 11.58
CA PHE A 101 28.20 25.45 10.83
C PHE A 101 27.48 24.37 11.66
N ALA A 102 27.78 24.26 12.96
CA ALA A 102 27.03 23.38 13.86
C ALA A 102 25.54 23.77 13.92
N SER A 103 25.25 25.07 14.08
CA SER A 103 23.88 25.59 14.10
C SER A 103 23.17 25.42 12.75
N ALA A 104 23.89 25.59 11.64
CA ALA A 104 23.35 25.41 10.30
C ALA A 104 23.01 23.94 9.99
N ASP A 105 23.87 23.00 10.41
CA ASP A 105 23.63 21.55 10.28
C ASP A 105 22.39 21.13 11.08
N GLU A 106 22.30 21.56 12.34
CA GLU A 106 21.15 21.27 13.20
C GLU A 106 19.85 21.87 12.64
N ARG A 107 19.90 23.13 12.19
CA ARG A 107 18.75 23.81 11.58
C ARG A 107 18.27 23.08 10.33
N LEU A 108 19.19 22.66 9.46
CA LEU A 108 18.85 21.95 8.24
C LEU A 108 18.19 20.60 8.55
N LYS A 109 18.76 19.82 9.47
CA LYS A 109 18.17 18.54 9.91
C LYS A 109 16.79 18.73 10.52
N THR A 110 16.62 19.74 11.37
CA THR A 110 15.35 20.05 12.02
C THR A 110 14.29 20.43 10.99
N GLN A 111 14.62 21.32 10.05
CA GLN A 111 13.72 21.73 8.97
C GLN A 111 13.21 20.54 8.15
N PHE A 112 14.10 19.65 7.70
CA PHE A 112 13.69 18.47 6.93
C PHE A 112 12.91 17.45 7.77
N SER A 113 13.25 17.30 9.07
CA SER A 113 12.50 16.46 9.99
C SER A 113 11.07 16.97 10.21
N GLU A 114 10.89 18.28 10.36
CA GLU A 114 9.57 18.91 10.49
C GLU A 114 8.74 18.75 9.20
N MET A 115 9.35 19.03 8.04
CA MET A 115 8.71 18.81 6.73
C MET A 115 8.25 17.37 6.56
N ALA A 116 9.11 16.40 6.86
CA ALA A 116 8.77 14.98 6.82
C ALA A 116 7.64 14.64 7.81
N GLY A 117 7.66 15.20 9.01
CA GLY A 117 6.61 15.03 10.01
C GLY A 117 5.25 15.54 9.54
N TYR A 118 5.19 16.73 8.93
CA TYR A 118 3.96 17.29 8.36
C TYR A 118 3.46 16.48 7.16
N PHE A 119 4.38 16.03 6.30
CA PHE A 119 4.03 15.16 5.18
C PHE A 119 3.44 13.83 5.67
N ASN A 120 4.10 13.15 6.61
CA ASN A 120 3.60 11.88 7.17
C ASN A 120 2.20 12.02 7.77
N LYS A 121 1.93 13.12 8.50
CA LYS A 121 0.59 13.43 9.03
C LYS A 121 -0.42 13.61 7.91
N SER A 122 -0.06 14.37 6.88
CA SER A 122 -0.92 14.62 5.73
C SER A 122 -1.23 13.33 4.96
N SER A 123 -0.23 12.47 4.76
CA SER A 123 -0.39 11.16 4.13
C SER A 123 -1.32 10.26 4.93
N LEU A 124 -1.22 10.24 6.27
CA LEU A 124 -2.15 9.50 7.13
C LEU A 124 -3.60 10.00 7.00
N VAL A 125 -3.80 11.32 6.91
CA VAL A 125 -5.13 11.92 6.66
C VAL A 125 -5.68 11.46 5.31
N ILE A 126 -4.86 11.49 4.26
CA ILE A 126 -5.22 11.05 2.91
C ILE A 126 -5.60 9.56 2.89
N VAL A 127 -4.83 8.70 3.56
CA VAL A 127 -5.11 7.26 3.69
C VAL A 127 -6.52 7.03 4.23
N TYR A 128 -6.86 7.71 5.32
CA TYR A 128 -8.18 7.57 5.93
C TYR A 128 -9.29 8.12 5.05
N ALA A 129 -9.08 9.30 4.44
CA ALA A 129 -10.07 9.89 3.55
C ALA A 129 -10.34 9.01 2.32
N LEU A 130 -9.31 8.35 1.77
CA LEU A 130 -9.45 7.38 0.70
C LEU A 130 -10.29 6.17 1.17
N LEU A 131 -9.93 5.57 2.31
CA LEU A 131 -10.64 4.43 2.88
C LEU A 131 -12.13 4.76 3.09
N GLU A 132 -12.42 5.84 3.78
CA GLU A 132 -13.78 6.27 4.12
C GLU A 132 -14.65 6.45 2.87
N ASN A 133 -14.15 7.21 1.89
CA ASN A 133 -14.89 7.51 0.68
C ASN A 133 -15.12 6.28 -0.19
N GLU A 134 -14.13 5.40 -0.31
CA GLU A 134 -14.22 4.25 -1.21
C GLU A 134 -15.06 3.13 -0.57
N LEU A 135 -15.00 2.92 0.75
CA LEU A 135 -15.95 2.03 1.42
C LEU A 135 -17.39 2.51 1.33
N ARG A 136 -17.64 3.83 1.39
CA ARG A 136 -18.97 4.41 1.14
C ARG A 136 -19.51 4.03 -0.24
N LYS A 137 -18.67 4.21 -1.27
CA LYS A 137 -19.01 3.86 -2.66
C LYS A 137 -19.29 2.36 -2.79
N LEU A 138 -18.49 1.53 -2.13
CA LEU A 138 -18.71 0.09 -2.11
C LEU A 138 -20.08 -0.27 -1.51
N CYS A 139 -20.50 0.31 -0.39
CA CYS A 139 -21.84 0.06 0.16
C CYS A 139 -22.94 0.39 -0.86
N GLY A 140 -22.80 1.49 -1.62
CA GLY A 140 -23.72 1.84 -2.71
C GLY A 140 -23.73 0.81 -3.84
N LEU A 141 -22.56 0.35 -4.28
CA LEU A 141 -22.43 -0.68 -5.31
C LEU A 141 -23.01 -2.03 -4.86
N LEU A 142 -22.77 -2.42 -3.60
CA LEU A 142 -23.31 -3.65 -3.02
C LEU A 142 -24.83 -3.61 -2.93
N LYS A 143 -25.41 -2.47 -2.52
CA LYS A 143 -26.87 -2.28 -2.49
C LYS A 143 -27.49 -2.61 -3.86
N THR A 144 -26.95 -2.01 -4.92
CA THR A 144 -27.45 -2.19 -6.28
C THR A 144 -27.20 -3.59 -6.81
N THR A 145 -25.97 -4.10 -6.63
CA THR A 145 -25.57 -5.42 -7.17
C THR A 145 -26.33 -6.57 -6.50
N LEU A 146 -26.48 -6.51 -5.18
CA LEU A 146 -27.17 -7.54 -4.40
C LEU A 146 -28.69 -7.28 -4.29
N ASN A 147 -29.20 -6.26 -4.99
CA ASN A 147 -30.59 -5.81 -4.97
C ASN A 147 -31.17 -5.69 -3.54
N LYS A 148 -30.40 -5.08 -2.63
CA LYS A 148 -30.78 -4.90 -1.23
C LYS A 148 -31.58 -3.62 -1.06
N ARG A 149 -32.61 -3.67 -0.21
CA ARG A 149 -33.40 -2.48 0.14
C ARG A 149 -32.65 -1.56 1.11
N ILE A 150 -31.97 -2.16 2.09
CA ILE A 150 -31.17 -1.45 3.09
C ILE A 150 -29.99 -0.71 2.44
N SER A 151 -29.81 0.53 2.84
CA SER A 151 -28.71 1.40 2.46
C SER A 151 -27.85 1.73 3.67
N LEU A 152 -26.66 2.28 3.41
CA LEU A 152 -25.80 2.77 4.49
C LEU A 152 -26.48 3.88 5.32
N GLY A 153 -27.29 4.73 4.68
CA GLY A 153 -28.03 5.80 5.36
C GLY A 153 -29.05 5.29 6.37
N ASP A 154 -29.55 4.06 6.20
CA ASP A 154 -30.48 3.44 7.16
C ASP A 154 -29.76 2.94 8.44
N LEU A 155 -28.43 2.88 8.42
CA LEU A 155 -27.57 2.42 9.53
C LEU A 155 -26.66 3.53 10.05
N GLU A 156 -26.83 4.76 9.56
CA GLU A 156 -25.90 5.86 9.83
C GLU A 156 -26.02 6.33 11.29
N GLY A 157 -24.93 6.16 12.04
CA GLY A 157 -24.77 6.63 13.41
C GLY A 157 -23.71 7.73 13.50
N LYS A 158 -23.33 8.10 14.73
CA LYS A 158 -22.24 9.08 14.96
C LYS A 158 -20.87 8.55 14.52
N ASP A 159 -20.67 7.23 14.54
CA ASP A 159 -19.44 6.58 14.11
C ASP A 159 -19.63 6.01 12.68
N TYR A 160 -19.20 6.80 11.71
CA TYR A 160 -19.35 6.49 10.29
C TYR A 160 -18.67 5.16 9.89
N LEU A 161 -17.48 4.89 10.43
CA LEU A 161 -16.74 3.66 10.13
C LEU A 161 -17.47 2.44 10.71
N GLN A 162 -18.03 2.57 11.91
CA GLN A 162 -18.85 1.51 12.50
C GLN A 162 -20.08 1.22 11.63
N SER A 163 -20.79 2.24 11.16
CA SER A 163 -21.94 2.08 10.26
C SER A 163 -21.61 1.31 8.97
N ILE A 164 -20.41 1.51 8.41
CA ILE A 164 -19.95 0.73 7.24
C ILE A 164 -19.79 -0.75 7.61
N PHE A 165 -19.12 -1.05 8.72
CA PHE A 165 -18.91 -2.44 9.14
C PHE A 165 -20.23 -3.13 9.51
N ASP A 166 -21.14 -2.43 10.16
CA ASP A 166 -22.48 -2.92 10.45
C ASP A 166 -23.27 -3.18 9.15
N TYR A 167 -23.10 -2.34 8.13
CA TYR A 167 -23.66 -2.59 6.79
C TYR A 167 -23.08 -3.85 6.16
N PHE A 168 -21.77 -4.06 6.25
CA PHE A 168 -21.13 -5.28 5.75
C PHE A 168 -21.59 -6.53 6.51
N ASP A 169 -21.76 -6.48 7.82
CA ASP A 169 -22.37 -7.57 8.60
C ASP A 169 -23.78 -7.88 8.08
N LYS A 170 -24.63 -6.86 7.86
CA LYS A 170 -26.01 -7.09 7.41
C LYS A 170 -26.14 -7.56 5.97
N VAL A 171 -25.30 -7.08 5.06
CA VAL A 171 -25.44 -7.31 3.62
C VAL A 171 -24.56 -8.46 3.13
N LEU A 172 -23.35 -8.57 3.69
CA LEU A 172 -22.38 -9.59 3.34
C LEU A 172 -22.26 -10.69 4.40
N GLU A 173 -22.94 -10.59 5.54
CA GLU A 173 -22.91 -11.59 6.64
C GLU A 173 -21.47 -11.89 7.07
N ILE A 174 -20.63 -10.84 7.14
CA ILE A 174 -19.25 -10.94 7.62
C ILE A 174 -19.26 -11.09 9.13
N ASP A 175 -18.56 -12.11 9.62
CA ASP A 175 -18.28 -12.25 11.05
C ASP A 175 -17.33 -11.13 11.54
N LEU A 176 -17.92 -10.04 12.04
CA LEU A 176 -17.19 -8.87 12.54
C LEU A 176 -16.18 -9.21 13.64
N GLN A 177 -16.41 -10.27 14.43
CA GLN A 177 -15.48 -10.69 15.48
C GLN A 177 -14.15 -11.14 14.87
N ARG A 178 -14.18 -11.82 13.72
CA ARG A 178 -12.97 -12.24 13.00
C ARG A 178 -12.25 -11.07 12.33
N GLU A 179 -12.97 -9.99 12.02
CA GLU A 179 -12.45 -8.79 11.37
C GLU A 179 -12.10 -7.66 12.34
N GLN A 180 -12.21 -7.90 13.65
CA GLN A 180 -12.02 -6.87 14.68
C GLN A 180 -10.63 -6.20 14.61
N HIS A 181 -9.60 -6.91 14.15
CA HIS A 181 -8.27 -6.35 13.98
C HIS A 181 -8.22 -5.24 12.89
N PHE A 182 -8.94 -5.41 11.77
CA PHE A 182 -9.07 -4.37 10.75
C PHE A 182 -9.85 -3.17 11.29
N LEU A 183 -11.01 -3.43 11.89
CA LEU A 183 -11.85 -2.38 12.47
C LEU A 183 -11.09 -1.57 13.54
N SER A 184 -10.42 -2.24 14.47
CA SER A 184 -9.63 -1.56 15.51
C SER A 184 -8.51 -0.70 14.90
N THR A 185 -7.80 -1.20 13.89
CA THR A 185 -6.76 -0.42 13.22
C THR A 185 -7.35 0.78 12.49
N PHE A 186 -8.48 0.63 11.80
CA PHE A 186 -9.15 1.73 11.12
C PHE A 186 -9.67 2.78 12.10
N LYS A 187 -10.15 2.38 13.29
CA LYS A 187 -10.50 3.30 14.38
C LYS A 187 -9.29 4.05 14.92
N ASP A 188 -8.14 3.38 15.07
CA ASP A 188 -6.89 4.04 15.46
C ASP A 188 -6.49 5.11 14.42
N ILE A 189 -6.58 4.80 13.12
CA ILE A 189 -6.32 5.76 12.05
C ILE A 189 -7.32 6.93 12.10
N GLN A 190 -8.62 6.65 12.27
CA GLN A 190 -9.67 7.66 12.40
C GLN A 190 -9.40 8.61 13.58
N PHE A 191 -9.03 8.06 14.74
CA PHE A 191 -8.69 8.81 15.93
C PHE A 191 -7.53 9.77 15.68
N LEU A 192 -6.41 9.26 15.13
CA LEU A 192 -5.24 10.07 14.82
C LEU A 192 -5.57 11.15 13.79
N ARG A 193 -6.27 10.79 12.71
CA ARG A 193 -6.70 11.71 11.65
C ARG A 193 -7.54 12.86 12.21
N ASN A 194 -8.52 12.56 13.06
CA ASN A 194 -9.37 13.60 13.66
C ASN A 194 -8.56 14.57 14.50
N LYS A 195 -7.58 14.06 15.26
CA LYS A 195 -6.70 14.91 16.09
C LYS A 195 -5.75 15.76 15.26
N ILE A 196 -5.21 15.20 14.18
CA ILE A 196 -4.39 15.93 13.21
C ILE A 196 -5.21 17.07 12.57
N MET A 197 -6.42 16.78 12.11
CA MET A 197 -7.25 17.75 11.39
C MET A 197 -7.81 18.87 12.27
N HIS A 198 -8.18 18.57 13.52
CA HIS A 198 -8.81 19.57 14.39
C HIS A 198 -7.80 20.41 15.19
N ASN A 199 -6.68 19.81 15.62
CA ASN A 199 -5.74 20.46 16.53
C ASN A 199 -4.28 20.33 16.08
N GLY A 200 -3.98 20.08 14.80
CA GLY A 200 -2.59 19.88 14.33
C GLY A 200 -1.89 18.63 14.90
N GLY A 201 -2.65 17.76 15.59
CA GLY A 201 -2.11 16.63 16.35
C GLY A 201 -1.69 16.98 17.77
N GLU A 202 -2.20 18.09 18.31
CA GLU A 202 -2.01 18.48 19.71
C GLU A 202 -3.01 17.78 20.64
N PHE A 203 -2.48 17.34 21.78
CA PHE A 203 -3.20 16.68 22.85
C PHE A 203 -2.91 17.39 24.17
N SER A 204 -3.84 17.33 25.11
CA SER A 204 -3.57 17.74 26.48
C SER A 204 -2.45 16.88 27.08
N ILE A 205 -1.66 17.46 27.98
CA ILE A 205 -0.66 16.74 28.77
C ILE A 205 -1.28 15.69 29.71
N VAL A 206 -2.57 15.83 30.03
CA VAL A 206 -3.31 14.80 30.76
C VAL A 206 -3.34 13.52 29.94
N LYS A 207 -3.11 12.39 30.61
CA LYS A 207 -3.07 11.05 30.03
C LYS A 207 -4.30 10.79 29.15
N ASN A 208 -4.07 10.24 27.96
CA ASN A 208 -5.13 9.82 27.06
C ASN A 208 -4.90 8.35 26.73
N GLU A 209 -5.70 7.48 27.33
CA GLU A 209 -5.47 6.03 27.28
C GLU A 209 -5.49 5.48 25.85
N GLU A 210 -6.36 6.03 25.00
CA GLU A 210 -6.47 5.63 23.59
C GLU A 210 -5.23 6.03 22.80
N LEU A 211 -4.78 7.28 22.93
CA LEU A 211 -3.54 7.76 22.32
C LEU A 211 -2.34 6.95 22.80
N ASP A 212 -2.18 6.79 24.11
CA ASP A 212 -1.02 6.11 24.70
C ASP A 212 -0.97 4.63 24.27
N ARG A 213 -2.14 3.98 24.11
CA ARG A 213 -2.26 2.64 23.51
C ARG A 213 -1.74 2.62 22.07
N ILE A 214 -2.16 3.59 21.24
CA ILE A 214 -1.76 3.69 19.83
C ILE A 214 -0.25 3.95 19.70
N ILE A 215 0.30 4.86 20.52
CA ILE A 215 1.75 5.11 20.54
C ILE A 215 2.50 3.84 20.92
N LYS A 216 2.06 3.14 21.97
CA LYS A 216 2.71 1.89 22.41
C LYS A 216 2.62 0.78 21.35
N SER A 217 1.50 0.65 20.64
CA SER A 217 1.33 -0.35 19.58
C SER A 217 2.15 -0.04 18.32
N SER A 218 2.51 1.24 18.11
CA SER A 218 3.31 1.68 16.95
C SER A 218 4.79 1.27 16.97
N LYS A 219 5.28 0.64 18.05
CA LYS A 219 6.66 0.16 18.20
C LYS A 219 7.74 1.23 17.91
N GLY A 220 7.46 2.48 18.27
CA GLY A 220 8.40 3.61 18.11
C GLY A 220 8.28 4.37 16.80
N LEU A 221 7.32 4.01 15.94
CA LEU A 221 7.04 4.78 14.72
C LEU A 221 6.27 6.07 14.98
N LEU A 222 5.56 6.13 16.12
CA LEU A 222 4.93 7.35 16.64
C LEU A 222 5.62 7.79 17.93
N TYR A 223 5.64 9.10 18.15
CA TYR A 223 6.15 9.71 19.38
C TYR A 223 5.32 10.91 19.79
N LEU A 224 5.48 11.32 21.04
CA LEU A 224 4.87 12.52 21.60
C LEU A 224 5.97 13.48 22.03
N ASN A 225 6.03 14.65 21.39
CA ASN A 225 6.83 15.75 21.90
C ASN A 225 6.03 16.48 22.99
N THR A 226 6.55 16.53 24.21
CA THR A 226 5.82 17.08 25.36
C THR A 226 6.32 18.48 25.68
N ASN A 227 5.46 19.49 25.47
CA ASN A 227 5.71 20.83 25.96
C ASN A 227 5.02 21.00 27.33
N ARG A 228 5.82 20.97 28.40
CA ARG A 228 5.30 21.09 29.77
C ARG A 228 4.84 22.51 30.10
N GLU A 229 5.43 23.53 29.48
CA GLU A 229 5.09 24.93 29.74
C GLU A 229 3.71 25.27 29.20
N GLU A 230 3.39 24.76 28.01
CA GLU A 230 2.09 24.93 27.36
C GLU A 230 1.07 23.86 27.78
N GLY A 231 1.49 22.82 28.51
CA GLY A 231 0.61 21.74 28.94
C GLY A 231 0.08 20.88 27.79
N ILE A 232 0.85 20.75 26.70
CA ILE A 232 0.47 20.01 25.49
C ILE A 232 1.45 18.89 25.13
N ARG A 233 0.94 17.91 24.38
CA ARG A 233 1.69 16.81 23.75
C ARG A 233 1.40 16.86 22.25
N ILE A 234 2.44 16.96 21.44
CA ILE A 234 2.34 17.02 19.99
C ILE A 234 2.68 15.65 19.42
N LEU A 235 1.75 15.08 18.65
CA LEU A 235 1.99 13.84 17.91
C LEU A 235 3.03 14.06 16.80
N GLY A 236 4.05 13.19 16.78
CA GLY A 236 5.00 13.07 15.69
C GLY A 236 4.94 11.67 15.07
N ILE A 237 5.20 11.61 13.76
CA ILE A 237 5.33 10.36 13.00
C ILE A 237 6.78 10.28 12.53
N SER A 238 7.58 9.44 13.19
CA SER A 238 9.04 9.37 13.00
C SER A 238 9.43 8.81 11.64
N SER A 239 8.65 7.87 11.11
CA SER A 239 8.92 7.22 9.83
C SER A 239 7.66 7.11 9.00
N ILE A 240 7.81 7.29 7.69
CA ILE A 240 6.78 7.02 6.70
C ILE A 240 6.34 5.53 6.71
N ASP A 241 7.17 4.64 7.25
CA ASP A 241 6.83 3.21 7.40
C ASP A 241 5.54 3.01 8.20
N PHE A 242 5.25 3.90 9.16
CA PHE A 242 3.97 3.89 9.87
C PHE A 242 2.77 3.99 8.92
N VAL A 243 2.89 4.86 7.91
CA VAL A 243 1.86 5.11 6.91
C VAL A 243 1.80 3.95 5.91
N TYR A 244 2.95 3.39 5.52
CA TYR A 244 3.01 2.19 4.66
C TYR A 244 2.31 0.99 5.27
N GLU A 245 2.52 0.74 6.57
CA GLU A 245 1.77 -0.30 7.29
C GLU A 245 0.25 -0.10 7.17
N LYS A 246 -0.23 1.14 7.10
CA LYS A 246 -1.68 1.41 6.97
C LYS A 246 -2.18 1.12 5.55
N TYR A 247 -1.39 1.44 4.52
CA TYR A 247 -1.70 1.02 3.16
C TYR A 247 -1.77 -0.52 3.05
N ASP A 248 -0.81 -1.24 3.64
CA ASP A 248 -0.77 -2.71 3.63
C ASP A 248 -1.99 -3.33 4.31
N ILE A 249 -2.41 -2.78 5.46
CA ILE A 249 -3.60 -3.25 6.19
C ILE A 249 -4.87 -3.00 5.35
N ILE A 250 -4.98 -1.84 4.70
CA ILE A 250 -6.13 -1.55 3.82
C ILE A 250 -6.15 -2.51 2.63
N LEU A 251 -5.02 -2.74 1.97
CA LEU A 251 -4.93 -3.69 0.85
C LEU A 251 -5.32 -5.11 1.28
N SER A 252 -4.85 -5.54 2.45
CA SER A 252 -5.18 -6.85 3.02
C SER A 252 -6.68 -6.98 3.33
N PHE A 253 -7.28 -5.91 3.87
CA PHE A 253 -8.72 -5.86 4.10
C PHE A 253 -9.51 -5.95 2.80
N LEU A 254 -9.11 -5.21 1.76
CA LEU A 254 -9.79 -5.21 0.47
C LEU A 254 -9.72 -6.55 -0.24
N GLN A 255 -8.57 -7.22 -0.20
CA GLN A 255 -8.41 -8.58 -0.73
C GLN A 255 -9.37 -9.55 -0.03
N LYS A 256 -9.50 -9.44 1.29
CA LYS A 256 -10.45 -10.27 2.02
C LYS A 256 -11.89 -9.94 1.64
N LEU A 257 -12.20 -8.66 1.48
CA LEU A 257 -13.53 -8.18 1.18
C LEU A 257 -14.00 -8.61 -0.22
N ILE A 258 -13.16 -8.56 -1.25
CA ILE A 258 -13.53 -9.04 -2.59
C ILE A 258 -13.91 -10.53 -2.57
N TRP A 259 -13.21 -11.37 -1.80
CA TRP A 259 -13.55 -12.79 -1.67
C TRP A 259 -14.90 -13.02 -1.00
N VAL A 260 -15.20 -12.28 0.07
CA VAL A 260 -16.50 -12.35 0.73
C VAL A 260 -17.61 -11.89 -0.20
N VAL A 261 -17.39 -10.78 -0.91
CA VAL A 261 -18.37 -10.23 -1.86
C VAL A 261 -18.65 -11.25 -2.96
N ASP A 262 -17.60 -11.85 -3.52
CA ASP A 262 -17.75 -12.84 -4.57
C ASP A 262 -18.42 -14.13 -4.07
N GLU A 263 -18.10 -14.60 -2.86
CA GLU A 263 -18.81 -15.71 -2.21
C GLU A 263 -20.33 -15.44 -2.10
N LYS A 264 -20.73 -14.23 -1.72
CA LYS A 264 -22.15 -13.81 -1.70
C LYS A 264 -22.78 -13.73 -3.08
N LEU A 265 -21.98 -13.48 -4.10
CA LEU A 265 -22.37 -13.53 -5.51
C LEU A 265 -22.19 -14.93 -6.13
N LYS A 266 -22.03 -15.98 -5.31
CA LYS A 266 -21.81 -17.37 -5.74
C LYS A 266 -20.64 -17.51 -6.72
N TYR A 267 -19.58 -16.75 -6.49
CA TYR A 267 -18.34 -16.71 -7.27
C TYR A 267 -18.50 -16.22 -8.73
N SER A 268 -19.56 -15.45 -9.03
CA SER A 268 -19.80 -14.94 -10.39
C SER A 268 -18.74 -13.94 -10.90
N LEU A 269 -17.99 -13.27 -10.03
CA LEU A 269 -16.89 -12.40 -10.45
C LEU A 269 -15.69 -13.26 -10.91
N LEU A 270 -15.30 -14.25 -10.10
CA LEU A 270 -14.27 -15.21 -10.45
C LEU A 270 -14.65 -15.99 -11.72
N GLU A 271 -15.89 -16.45 -11.82
CA GLU A 271 -16.43 -17.12 -13.00
C GLU A 271 -16.23 -16.27 -14.25
N LYS A 272 -16.68 -15.01 -14.26
CA LYS A 272 -16.51 -14.09 -15.40
C LYS A 272 -15.05 -13.82 -15.74
N ARG A 273 -14.14 -13.82 -14.76
CA ARG A 273 -12.69 -13.72 -14.98
C ARG A 273 -12.18 -14.97 -15.70
N LEU A 274 -12.54 -16.16 -15.22
CA LEU A 274 -12.15 -17.41 -15.85
C LEU A 274 -12.76 -17.57 -17.25
N VAL A 275 -14.01 -17.14 -17.46
CA VAL A 275 -14.64 -17.18 -18.79
C VAL A 275 -13.85 -16.35 -19.78
N TYR A 276 -13.42 -15.14 -19.38
CA TYR A 276 -12.56 -14.31 -20.21
C TYR A 276 -11.22 -15.00 -20.53
N LEU A 277 -10.59 -15.66 -19.55
CA LEU A 277 -9.35 -16.41 -19.75
C LEU A 277 -9.52 -17.54 -20.78
N PHE A 278 -10.57 -18.35 -20.62
CA PHE A 278 -10.76 -19.56 -21.40
C PHE A 278 -11.52 -19.36 -22.71
N ARG A 279 -12.13 -18.19 -22.94
CA ARG A 279 -12.86 -17.89 -24.18
C ARG A 279 -11.97 -17.88 -25.43
N TYR A 280 -10.65 -17.92 -25.24
CA TYR A 280 -9.71 -18.28 -26.30
C TYR A 280 -9.96 -19.68 -26.90
N LEU A 281 -10.40 -20.64 -26.10
CA LEU A 281 -10.65 -22.02 -26.55
C LEU A 281 -11.87 -22.06 -27.50
N THR A 282 -12.96 -21.40 -27.10
CA THR A 282 -14.15 -21.17 -27.91
C THR A 282 -14.95 -20.00 -27.38
N ASN A 283 -15.73 -19.35 -28.25
CA ASN A 283 -16.63 -18.26 -27.87
C ASN A 283 -17.78 -18.75 -26.98
N ASP A 284 -18.22 -19.99 -27.19
CA ASP A 284 -19.37 -20.61 -26.53
C ASP A 284 -18.90 -21.61 -25.47
N LEU A 285 -18.46 -21.08 -24.33
CA LEU A 285 -18.11 -21.86 -23.15
C LEU A 285 -18.87 -21.39 -21.92
N ASP A 286 -19.09 -22.33 -21.02
CA ASP A 286 -19.59 -22.09 -19.68
C ASP A 286 -18.56 -22.55 -18.64
N ILE A 287 -18.50 -21.84 -17.51
CA ILE A 287 -17.62 -22.20 -16.40
C ILE A 287 -18.45 -22.35 -15.13
N THR A 288 -18.38 -23.54 -14.54
CA THR A 288 -19.04 -23.81 -13.26
C THR A 288 -18.01 -23.93 -12.15
N ILE A 289 -18.01 -22.97 -11.22
CA ILE A 289 -17.18 -23.04 -10.00
C ILE A 289 -17.73 -24.13 -9.08
N GLN A 290 -16.98 -25.22 -8.90
CA GLN A 290 -17.38 -26.33 -8.02
C GLN A 290 -17.04 -26.05 -6.56
N LYS A 291 -15.84 -25.54 -6.30
CA LYS A 291 -15.33 -25.36 -4.94
C LYS A 291 -14.25 -24.30 -4.87
N VAL A 292 -14.32 -23.43 -3.86
CA VAL A 292 -13.24 -22.52 -3.49
C VAL A 292 -12.79 -22.84 -2.07
N ASN A 293 -11.48 -23.05 -1.87
CA ASN A 293 -10.87 -23.33 -0.58
C ASN A 293 -9.80 -22.28 -0.27
N LYS A 294 -9.76 -21.82 0.98
CA LYS A 294 -8.62 -21.04 1.47
C LYS A 294 -7.44 -21.97 1.71
N VAL A 295 -6.27 -21.61 1.20
CA VAL A 295 -5.00 -22.28 1.50
C VAL A 295 -4.07 -21.29 2.21
N LYS A 296 -2.95 -21.78 2.74
CA LYS A 296 -1.98 -20.90 3.40
C LYS A 296 -1.51 -19.82 2.42
N ASN A 297 -1.76 -18.55 2.76
CA ASN A 297 -1.42 -17.37 1.95
C ASN A 297 -2.02 -17.38 0.53
N GLY A 298 -3.20 -17.96 0.34
CA GLY A 298 -3.79 -18.04 -0.99
C GLY A 298 -5.16 -18.71 -1.03
N TRP A 299 -5.56 -19.10 -2.23
CA TRP A 299 -6.80 -19.85 -2.46
C TRP A 299 -6.60 -20.90 -3.54
N GLN A 300 -7.51 -21.86 -3.53
CA GLN A 300 -7.59 -22.94 -4.51
C GLN A 300 -9.03 -23.04 -4.97
N THR A 301 -9.27 -22.90 -6.27
CA THR A 301 -10.55 -23.18 -6.90
C THR A 301 -10.51 -24.44 -7.73
N THR A 302 -11.63 -25.14 -7.78
CA THR A 302 -11.89 -26.22 -8.73
C THR A 302 -13.14 -25.85 -9.50
N PHE A 303 -13.08 -25.96 -10.82
CA PHE A 303 -14.14 -25.54 -11.73
C PHE A 303 -14.21 -26.47 -12.95
N LEU A 304 -15.38 -26.53 -13.56
CA LEU A 304 -15.59 -27.20 -14.83
C LEU A 304 -15.59 -26.16 -15.95
N ILE A 305 -15.03 -26.53 -17.09
CA ILE A 305 -15.19 -25.81 -18.35
C ILE A 305 -15.99 -26.74 -19.25
N ASP A 306 -17.18 -26.31 -19.65
CA ASP A 306 -18.02 -27.05 -20.58
C ASP A 306 -18.19 -26.19 -21.84
N THR A 307 -17.83 -26.72 -23.00
CA THR A 307 -18.01 -26.02 -24.27
C THR A 307 -19.33 -26.42 -24.93
N ILE A 308 -20.05 -25.43 -25.47
CA ILE A 308 -21.33 -25.62 -26.16
C ILE A 308 -21.11 -25.61 -27.69
N ASP A 309 -19.91 -25.26 -28.12
CA ASP A 309 -19.48 -25.25 -29.51
C ASP A 309 -19.43 -26.67 -30.09
N PHE A 310 -20.30 -26.95 -31.06
CA PHE A 310 -20.39 -28.25 -31.73
C PHE A 310 -19.09 -28.66 -32.44
N ASP A 311 -18.29 -27.69 -32.89
CA ASP A 311 -17.01 -27.94 -33.54
C ASP A 311 -15.88 -28.21 -32.54
N TYR A 312 -16.13 -27.99 -31.25
CA TYR A 312 -15.15 -28.11 -30.18
C TYR A 312 -15.81 -28.52 -28.86
N LEU A 313 -16.45 -29.69 -28.84
CA LEU A 313 -17.09 -30.28 -27.65
C LEU A 313 -16.04 -30.88 -26.71
N VAL A 314 -15.73 -30.18 -25.63
CA VAL A 314 -14.79 -30.64 -24.62
C VAL A 314 -15.26 -30.21 -23.23
N GLU A 315 -15.11 -31.14 -22.28
CA GLU A 315 -15.38 -30.90 -20.88
C GLU A 315 -14.09 -31.11 -20.07
N TYR A 316 -13.64 -30.06 -19.40
CA TYR A 316 -12.43 -30.09 -18.57
C TYR A 316 -12.78 -29.91 -17.11
N GLN A 317 -12.13 -30.69 -16.26
CA GLN A 317 -12.03 -30.32 -14.85
C GLN A 317 -10.72 -29.56 -14.64
N CYS A 318 -10.82 -28.39 -14.06
CA CYS A 318 -9.69 -27.51 -13.82
C CYS A 318 -9.49 -27.25 -12.33
N LYS A 319 -8.23 -27.14 -11.93
CA LYS A 319 -7.84 -26.72 -10.59
C LYS A 319 -6.85 -25.57 -10.69
N LEU A 320 -7.22 -24.42 -10.13
CA LEU A 320 -6.37 -23.25 -10.06
C LEU A 320 -6.02 -22.99 -8.59
N THR A 321 -4.73 -23.01 -8.29
CA THR A 321 -4.18 -22.66 -6.97
C THR A 321 -3.35 -21.41 -7.13
N VAL A 322 -3.60 -20.40 -6.32
CA VAL A 322 -2.83 -19.16 -6.34
C VAL A 322 -2.42 -18.81 -4.91
N VAL A 323 -1.12 -18.66 -4.70
CA VAL A 323 -0.50 -18.42 -3.38
C VAL A 323 0.46 -17.24 -3.47
N GLU A 324 0.48 -16.38 -2.45
CA GLU A 324 1.48 -15.31 -2.36
C GLU A 324 2.91 -15.87 -2.33
N GLY A 325 3.80 -15.24 -3.08
CA GLY A 325 5.21 -15.59 -3.23
C GLY A 325 6.10 -14.35 -3.30
N LYS A 326 7.41 -14.57 -3.41
CA LYS A 326 8.38 -13.48 -3.59
C LYS A 326 8.45 -12.99 -5.04
N GLN A 327 8.22 -13.90 -5.99
CA GLN A 327 8.22 -13.66 -7.42
C GLN A 327 6.95 -14.27 -8.01
N THR A 328 6.52 -13.74 -9.14
CA THR A 328 5.38 -14.28 -9.88
C THR A 328 5.85 -15.47 -10.70
N THR A 329 5.27 -16.63 -10.47
CA THR A 329 5.58 -17.87 -11.20
C THR A 329 4.30 -18.58 -11.61
N ILE A 330 4.34 -19.30 -12.72
CA ILE A 330 3.23 -20.12 -13.19
C ILE A 330 3.72 -21.53 -13.49
N ASN A 331 3.00 -22.53 -13.00
CA ASN A 331 3.20 -23.93 -13.30
C ASN A 331 1.90 -24.51 -13.85
N ILE A 332 1.96 -25.07 -15.05
CA ILE A 332 0.79 -25.63 -15.73
C ILE A 332 0.99 -27.13 -15.87
N LEU A 333 0.08 -27.92 -15.28
CA LEU A 333 0.02 -29.37 -15.49
C LEU A 333 -1.17 -29.69 -16.40
N ASN A 334 -0.90 -29.96 -17.68
CA ASN A 334 -1.91 -30.41 -18.63
C ASN A 334 -1.93 -31.94 -18.71
N GLN A 335 -3.04 -32.58 -18.31
CA GLN A 335 -3.25 -34.03 -18.46
C GLN A 335 -4.16 -34.38 -19.64
N ILE A 336 -4.50 -33.41 -20.48
CA ILE A 336 -5.40 -33.58 -21.61
C ILE A 336 -4.55 -33.73 -22.87
N GLU A 337 -4.69 -34.89 -23.52
CA GLU A 337 -3.93 -35.22 -24.72
C GLU A 337 -4.61 -34.67 -25.99
N ASN A 338 -3.80 -34.27 -26.96
CA ASN A 338 -4.19 -33.89 -28.32
C ASN A 338 -5.07 -32.63 -28.47
N ASP A 339 -5.12 -31.76 -27.46
CA ASP A 339 -5.83 -30.48 -27.55
C ASP A 339 -4.91 -29.32 -27.94
N LYS A 340 -4.88 -29.02 -29.25
CA LYS A 340 -4.02 -27.97 -29.81
C LYS A 340 -4.36 -26.56 -29.31
N LYS A 341 -5.63 -26.26 -29.00
CA LYS A 341 -6.02 -24.93 -28.54
C LYS A 341 -5.60 -24.73 -27.08
N LEU A 342 -5.78 -25.76 -26.25
CA LEU A 342 -5.32 -25.76 -24.88
C LEU A 342 -3.79 -25.71 -24.78
N GLU A 343 -3.08 -26.46 -25.63
CA GLU A 343 -1.61 -26.38 -25.73
C GLU A 343 -1.12 -24.96 -26.04
N ARG A 344 -1.78 -24.29 -27.00
CA ARG A 344 -1.47 -22.88 -27.36
C ARG A 344 -1.76 -21.93 -26.20
N LEU A 345 -2.90 -22.08 -25.52
CA LEU A 345 -3.22 -21.28 -24.34
C LEU A 345 -2.16 -21.45 -23.25
N ASN A 346 -1.77 -22.69 -22.95
CA ASN A 346 -0.76 -22.99 -21.94
C ASN A 346 0.59 -22.36 -22.27
N GLN A 347 1.01 -22.44 -23.54
CA GLN A 347 2.23 -21.79 -23.99
C GLN A 347 2.16 -20.27 -23.80
N GLN A 348 1.05 -19.63 -24.17
CA GLN A 348 0.92 -18.18 -23.95
C GLN A 348 0.99 -17.82 -22.47
N LEU A 349 0.29 -18.57 -21.61
CA LEU A 349 0.27 -18.27 -20.18
C LEU A 349 1.66 -18.40 -19.54
N LEU A 350 2.50 -19.31 -20.06
CA LEU A 350 3.90 -19.44 -19.66
C LEU A 350 4.77 -18.28 -20.17
N GLU A 351 4.53 -17.82 -21.39
CA GLU A 351 5.28 -16.72 -22.02
C GLU A 351 4.87 -15.33 -21.50
N ASN A 352 3.61 -15.16 -21.10
CA ASN A 352 2.99 -13.88 -20.77
C ASN A 352 2.18 -13.97 -19.48
N ILE A 353 2.87 -14.24 -18.36
CA ILE A 353 2.25 -14.36 -17.05
C ILE A 353 1.47 -13.11 -16.62
N ASP A 354 1.88 -11.94 -17.11
CA ASP A 354 1.26 -10.65 -16.82
C ASP A 354 -0.20 -10.59 -17.31
N LEU A 355 -0.53 -11.31 -18.38
CA LEU A 355 -1.92 -11.42 -18.84
C LEU A 355 -2.82 -12.01 -17.76
N LEU A 356 -2.32 -13.02 -17.04
CA LEU A 356 -3.07 -13.67 -15.96
C LEU A 356 -3.11 -12.79 -14.72
N THR A 357 -2.01 -12.17 -14.34
CA THR A 357 -1.96 -11.34 -13.12
C THR A 357 -2.79 -10.07 -13.28
N GLU A 358 -2.71 -9.38 -14.43
CA GLU A 358 -3.39 -8.10 -14.67
C GLU A 358 -4.87 -8.26 -15.04
N ASN A 359 -5.26 -9.30 -15.79
CA ASN A 359 -6.64 -9.43 -16.25
C ASN A 359 -7.49 -10.36 -15.38
N ILE A 360 -6.88 -11.39 -14.80
CA ILE A 360 -7.59 -12.45 -14.07
C ILE A 360 -7.44 -12.26 -12.57
N LEU A 361 -6.24 -11.96 -12.09
CA LEU A 361 -5.93 -11.89 -10.66
C LEU A 361 -5.94 -10.48 -10.06
N ALA A 362 -6.06 -9.43 -10.89
CA ALA A 362 -6.04 -8.05 -10.42
C ALA A 362 -7.12 -7.78 -9.36
N GLY A 363 -6.75 -7.11 -8.27
CA GLY A 363 -7.62 -6.87 -7.12
C GLY A 363 -7.78 -8.05 -6.16
N LEU A 364 -7.43 -9.29 -6.54
CA LEU A 364 -7.57 -10.48 -5.68
C LEU A 364 -6.36 -10.69 -4.75
N PHE A 365 -5.21 -10.09 -5.10
CA PHE A 365 -3.94 -10.26 -4.40
C PHE A 365 -3.22 -8.94 -4.17
N HIS A 366 -2.20 -8.97 -3.30
CA HIS A 366 -1.37 -7.79 -3.04
C HIS A 366 -0.54 -7.46 -4.28
N PRO A 367 -0.64 -6.24 -4.84
CA PRO A 367 -0.03 -5.91 -6.12
C PRO A 367 1.51 -5.88 -6.08
N GLU A 368 2.09 -5.74 -4.90
CA GLU A 368 3.55 -5.72 -4.70
C GLU A 368 4.13 -7.07 -4.27
N LYS A 369 3.29 -8.08 -4.06
CA LYS A 369 3.75 -9.45 -3.78
C LYS A 369 3.73 -10.25 -5.06
N GLY A 370 4.74 -11.10 -5.26
CA GLY A 370 4.68 -12.12 -6.30
C GLY A 370 3.54 -13.11 -6.01
N VAL A 371 3.08 -13.82 -7.05
CA VAL A 371 2.10 -14.90 -6.91
C VAL A 371 2.58 -16.18 -7.58
N ASN A 372 2.50 -17.29 -6.87
CA ASN A 372 2.74 -18.61 -7.41
C ASN A 372 1.40 -19.20 -7.86
N ILE A 373 1.28 -19.40 -9.17
CA ILE A 373 0.08 -19.90 -9.83
C ILE A 373 0.32 -21.34 -10.24
N GLN A 374 -0.56 -22.24 -9.83
CA GLN A 374 -0.60 -23.61 -10.31
C GLN A 374 -1.95 -23.87 -10.98
N LEU A 375 -1.91 -24.16 -12.29
CA LEU A 375 -3.08 -24.49 -13.08
C LEU A 375 -2.99 -25.95 -13.52
N MET A 376 -4.00 -26.75 -13.21
CA MET A 376 -4.04 -28.16 -13.56
C MET A 376 -5.31 -28.45 -14.37
N PHE A 377 -5.15 -29.19 -15.46
CA PHE A 377 -6.23 -29.63 -16.33
C PHE A 377 -6.38 -31.14 -16.26
N PHE A 378 -7.60 -31.62 -16.07
CA PHE A 378 -7.96 -33.03 -15.98
C PHE A 378 -9.08 -33.34 -16.97
N ALA A 379 -9.04 -34.52 -17.58
CA ALA A 379 -10.21 -35.06 -18.27
C ALA A 379 -11.30 -35.34 -17.24
N LYS A 380 -12.55 -35.00 -17.57
CA LYS A 380 -13.70 -35.34 -16.73
C LYS A 380 -13.86 -36.87 -16.75
N SER A 381 -13.72 -37.50 -15.58
CA SER A 381 -13.80 -38.95 -15.38
C SER A 381 -15.22 -39.47 -15.43
#